data_AF-A0AAD8YGF5-F1
#
_entry.id   AF-A0AAD8YGF5-F1
#
_cell.length_a   1.000
_cell.length_b   1.000
_cell.length_c   1.000
_cell.angle_alpha   90.00
_cell.angle_beta   90.00
_cell.angle_gamma   90.00
#
_symmetry.space_group_name_H-M   'P 1'
#
loop_
_entity.id
_entity.type
_entity.pdbx_description
1 polymer ?
#
loop_
_entity_poly.entity_id
_entity_poly.type
_entity_poly.pdbx_seq_one_letter_code
_entity_poly.pdbx_strand_id
1 'polypeptide(L)'
;MIAATTISRMASSQAPKVLRLRLAGNSTSQVKNNNYMKRYFSDKTKEAANTTAKESTSSSTAATTAAKEEAKKTTWWNNTAWWGTAGAMAGWGMSGAAIYDALESSPELISLNMTGVLLVYSSLFARWAFVVKPQNLLLAGCHITNVGAQMNQLRRAVEYKKENGKDDEVDDIMKKAGATAAAGAACVLGGPMVQSALVNANLGFVSSIAAAEAGPFTVHFWAPMSKWMISGASFMELDRPTEKISLAQYTALTMTGFFFSRYALLVAPINYTLCSVNIALFGSSAWHLGRKIKADFLS
;
A
#
# COMPACT_ATOMS: atom_id res chain seq x y z
N MET A 1 -67.79 37.68 -1.26
CA MET A 1 -68.95 37.28 -2.08
C MET A 1 -68.58 35.96 -2.75
N ILE A 2 -69.05 34.83 -2.19
CA ILE A 2 -70.20 34.02 -2.69
C ILE A 2 -69.76 33.23 -3.94
N ALA A 3 -69.42 31.94 -3.86
CA ALA A 3 -70.24 30.74 -3.59
C ALA A 3 -71.25 30.40 -4.71
N ALA A 4 -71.13 29.15 -5.18
CA ALA A 4 -72.19 28.27 -5.71
C ALA A 4 -72.92 28.66 -7.02
N THR A 5 -73.01 27.70 -7.95
CA THR A 5 -74.28 27.16 -8.50
C THR A 5 -73.99 25.91 -9.35
N THR A 6 -73.99 24.79 -8.65
CA THR A 6 -74.75 23.55 -8.87
C THR A 6 -75.62 23.40 -10.16
N ILE A 7 -75.62 22.17 -10.69
CA ILE A 7 -76.77 21.34 -11.15
C ILE A 7 -76.69 20.80 -12.60
N SER A 8 -76.46 19.48 -12.63
CA SER A 8 -77.09 18.42 -13.43
C SER A 8 -77.32 18.59 -14.93
N ARG A 9 -76.85 17.60 -15.71
CA ARG A 9 -77.69 16.45 -16.08
C ARG A 9 -76.88 15.34 -16.77
N MET A 10 -77.40 14.12 -16.64
CA MET A 10 -77.09 12.88 -17.38
C MET A 10 -76.11 11.91 -16.71
N ALA A 11 -76.63 11.28 -15.66
CA ALA A 11 -76.38 9.87 -15.39
C ALA A 11 -77.28 9.01 -16.29
N SER A 12 -76.71 8.08 -17.06
CA SER A 12 -77.22 6.71 -17.20
C SER A 12 -76.27 5.84 -18.02
N SER A 13 -75.60 4.87 -17.38
CA SER A 13 -75.60 3.46 -17.81
C SER A 13 -74.72 2.61 -16.88
N GLN A 14 -75.41 1.84 -16.03
CA GLN A 14 -75.09 0.50 -15.51
C GLN A 14 -73.71 0.20 -14.89
N ALA A 15 -73.69 0.11 -13.56
CA ALA A 15 -72.76 -0.71 -12.79
C ALA A 15 -73.52 -1.90 -12.13
N PRO A 16 -72.95 -3.12 -12.09
CA PRO A 16 -73.65 -4.31 -11.60
C PRO A 16 -73.79 -4.39 -10.07
N LYS A 17 -74.96 -4.86 -9.63
CA LYS A 17 -75.52 -4.93 -8.26
C LYS A 17 -74.94 -6.02 -7.34
N VAL A 18 -73.63 -6.28 -7.33
CA VAL A 18 -73.08 -7.37 -6.47
C VAL A 18 -72.09 -6.93 -5.38
N LEU A 19 -71.90 -5.62 -5.18
CA LEU A 19 -70.91 -5.10 -4.22
C LEU A 19 -71.52 -4.23 -3.11
N ARG A 20 -72.73 -4.53 -2.65
CA ARG A 20 -73.30 -3.96 -1.42
C ARG A 20 -74.06 -5.01 -0.62
N LEU A 21 -73.39 -6.10 -0.26
CA LEU A 21 -73.87 -7.00 0.79
C LEU A 21 -72.71 -7.80 1.41
N ARG A 22 -71.65 -7.11 1.87
CA ARG A 22 -70.61 -7.75 2.70
C ARG A 22 -69.85 -6.76 3.59
N LEU A 23 -70.56 -5.75 4.12
CA LEU A 23 -70.04 -4.80 5.12
C LEU A 23 -70.74 -4.97 6.48
N ALA A 24 -71.00 -6.20 6.88
CA ALA A 24 -71.45 -6.52 8.23
C ALA A 24 -71.00 -7.93 8.59
N GLY A 25 -69.76 -8.05 9.05
CA GLY A 25 -69.23 -9.31 9.55
C GLY A 25 -67.72 -9.38 9.44
N ASN A 26 -67.09 -9.56 10.61
CA ASN A 26 -65.76 -10.14 10.78
C ASN A 26 -64.57 -9.17 11.03
N SER A 27 -64.70 -8.27 12.01
CA SER A 27 -63.51 -7.59 12.58
C SER A 27 -62.59 -8.58 13.33
N THR A 28 -63.13 -9.68 13.86
CA THR A 28 -62.39 -10.67 14.65
C THR A 28 -61.45 -11.54 13.81
N SER A 29 -61.81 -11.92 12.57
CA SER A 29 -60.89 -12.68 11.69
C SER A 29 -59.81 -11.80 11.06
N GLN A 30 -60.09 -10.51 10.81
CA GLN A 30 -59.07 -9.57 10.33
C GLN A 30 -57.97 -9.37 11.40
N VAL A 31 -58.36 -9.21 12.67
CA VAL A 31 -57.40 -9.11 13.79
C VAL A 31 -56.63 -10.42 14.01
N LYS A 32 -57.30 -11.59 13.91
CA LYS A 32 -56.62 -12.89 14.00
C LYS A 32 -55.62 -13.08 12.85
N ASN A 33 -55.98 -12.78 11.60
CA ASN A 33 -55.08 -12.89 10.45
C ASN A 33 -53.86 -11.97 10.55
N ASN A 34 -54.04 -10.75 11.07
CA ASN A 34 -52.93 -9.83 11.26
C ASN A 34 -51.95 -10.32 12.34
N ASN A 35 -52.47 -10.92 13.43
CA ASN A 35 -51.65 -11.54 14.46
C ASN A 35 -50.94 -12.81 13.99
N TYR A 36 -51.57 -13.63 13.14
CA TYR A 36 -50.93 -14.79 12.51
C TYR A 36 -49.79 -14.38 11.59
N MET A 37 -50.01 -13.38 10.71
CA MET A 37 -48.96 -12.86 9.83
C MET A 37 -47.78 -12.28 10.62
N LYS A 38 -48.05 -11.52 11.69
CA LYS A 38 -46.99 -10.94 12.53
C LYS A 38 -46.16 -12.00 13.25
N ARG A 39 -46.78 -13.11 13.69
CA ARG A 39 -46.05 -14.27 14.25
C ARG A 39 -45.25 -15.00 13.18
N TYR A 40 -45.84 -15.25 12.01
CA TYR A 40 -45.17 -15.91 10.89
C TYR A 40 -43.90 -15.19 10.45
N PHE A 41 -43.95 -13.86 10.29
CA PHE A 41 -42.76 -13.08 9.95
C PHE A 41 -41.74 -13.00 11.09
N SER A 42 -42.18 -12.94 12.34
CA SER A 42 -41.28 -12.97 13.51
C SER A 42 -40.51 -14.29 13.59
N ASP A 43 -41.18 -15.42 13.40
CA ASP A 43 -40.57 -16.75 13.46
C ASP A 43 -39.61 -16.98 12.28
N LYS A 44 -39.98 -16.54 11.07
CA LYS A 44 -39.08 -16.53 9.90
C LYS A 44 -37.83 -15.68 10.13
N THR A 45 -37.96 -14.54 10.80
CA THR A 45 -36.82 -13.64 11.09
C THR A 45 -35.89 -14.27 12.13
N LYS A 46 -36.44 -14.94 13.15
CA LYS A 46 -35.66 -15.67 14.17
C LYS A 46 -34.96 -16.89 13.60
N GLU A 47 -35.62 -17.62 12.69
CA GLU A 47 -35.05 -18.78 12.02
C GLU A 47 -33.87 -18.35 11.11
N ALA A 48 -34.03 -17.29 10.32
CA ALA A 48 -32.96 -16.72 9.52
C ALA A 48 -31.79 -16.19 10.38
N ALA A 49 -32.08 -15.55 11.51
CA ALA A 49 -31.06 -15.08 12.44
C ALA A 49 -30.27 -16.24 13.08
N ASN A 50 -30.95 -17.33 13.46
CA ASN A 50 -30.30 -18.52 14.00
C ASN A 50 -29.45 -19.28 12.98
N THR A 51 -29.91 -19.39 11.73
CA THR A 51 -29.12 -20.00 10.64
C THR A 51 -27.88 -19.17 10.35
N THR A 52 -28.03 -17.84 10.26
CA THR A 52 -26.90 -16.92 10.05
C THR A 52 -25.89 -16.95 11.21
N ALA A 53 -26.37 -17.05 12.46
CA ALA A 53 -25.51 -17.19 13.64
C ALA A 53 -24.77 -18.54 13.69
N LYS A 54 -25.41 -19.61 13.23
CA LYS A 54 -24.82 -20.96 13.17
C LYS A 54 -23.78 -21.08 12.06
N GLU A 55 -24.01 -20.45 10.91
CA GLU A 55 -23.05 -20.35 9.80
C GLU A 55 -21.86 -19.45 10.14
N SER A 56 -22.08 -18.33 10.85
CA SER A 56 -20.98 -17.46 11.30
C SER A 56 -20.12 -18.10 12.38
N THR A 57 -20.71 -18.87 13.30
CA THR A 57 -19.98 -19.58 14.36
C THR A 57 -19.22 -20.80 13.83
N SER A 58 -19.78 -21.55 12.88
CA SER A 58 -19.11 -22.68 12.25
C SER A 58 -18.00 -22.26 11.29
N SER A 59 -18.19 -21.19 10.51
CA SER A 59 -17.14 -20.64 9.64
C SER A 59 -16.00 -19.99 10.44
N SER A 60 -16.27 -19.30 11.55
CA SER A 60 -15.22 -18.73 12.40
C SER A 60 -14.40 -19.81 13.10
N THR A 61 -15.04 -20.90 13.54
CA THR A 61 -14.35 -22.03 14.18
C THR A 61 -13.52 -22.82 13.17
N ALA A 62 -14.05 -23.08 11.97
CA ALA A 62 -13.30 -23.74 10.89
C ALA A 62 -12.14 -22.88 10.38
N ALA A 63 -12.33 -21.57 10.22
CA ALA A 63 -11.27 -20.63 9.85
C ALA A 63 -10.20 -20.50 10.95
N THR A 64 -10.58 -20.54 12.23
CA THR A 64 -9.64 -20.51 13.35
C THR A 64 -8.82 -21.80 13.45
N THR A 65 -9.42 -22.95 13.19
CA THR A 65 -8.72 -24.25 13.17
C THR A 65 -7.81 -24.36 11.94
N ALA A 66 -8.25 -23.94 10.76
CA ALA A 66 -7.43 -23.91 9.55
C ALA A 66 -6.25 -22.92 9.68
N ALA A 67 -6.46 -21.73 10.26
CA ALA A 67 -5.40 -20.77 10.51
C ALA A 67 -4.38 -21.27 11.55
N LYS A 68 -4.83 -22.03 12.57
CA LYS A 68 -3.93 -22.69 13.54
C LYS A 68 -3.17 -23.87 12.92
N GLU A 69 -3.73 -24.55 11.94
CA GLU A 69 -3.10 -25.68 11.24
C GLU A 69 -2.07 -25.20 10.20
N GLU A 70 -2.36 -24.11 9.46
CA GLU A 70 -1.37 -23.41 8.62
C GLU A 70 -0.21 -22.82 9.45
N ALA A 71 -0.51 -22.20 10.60
CA ALA A 71 0.50 -21.68 11.52
C ALA A 71 1.42 -22.79 12.10
N LYS A 72 0.97 -24.05 12.11
CA LYS A 72 1.77 -25.20 12.57
C LYS A 72 2.70 -25.75 11.48
N LYS A 73 2.49 -25.42 10.20
CA LYS A 73 3.34 -25.84 9.06
C LYS A 73 4.34 -24.78 8.60
N THR A 74 4.28 -23.56 9.12
CA THR A 74 5.20 -22.47 8.74
C THR A 74 6.53 -22.58 9.49
N THR A 75 7.56 -23.06 8.80
CA THR A 75 8.95 -22.93 9.27
C THR A 75 9.42 -21.49 9.14
N TRP A 76 10.46 -21.09 9.88
CA TRP A 76 11.07 -19.76 9.74
C TRP A 76 11.48 -19.44 8.29
N TRP A 77 11.91 -20.46 7.52
CA TRP A 77 12.35 -20.33 6.13
C TRP A 77 11.23 -19.90 5.17
N ASN A 78 9.99 -20.29 5.44
CA ASN A 78 8.82 -19.94 4.61
C ASN A 78 7.97 -18.83 5.24
N ASN A 79 8.44 -18.23 6.33
CA ASN A 79 7.71 -17.18 7.02
C ASN A 79 8.06 -15.79 6.45
N THR A 80 7.15 -15.20 5.69
CA THR A 80 7.32 -13.88 5.06
C THR A 80 7.60 -12.78 6.09
N ALA A 81 6.92 -12.80 7.23
CA ALA A 81 7.09 -11.79 8.28
C ALA A 81 8.49 -11.86 8.90
N TRP A 82 9.03 -13.07 9.08
CA TRP A 82 10.40 -13.27 9.58
C TRP A 82 11.43 -12.65 8.63
N TRP A 83 11.38 -13.01 7.34
CA TRP A 83 12.33 -12.48 6.34
C TRP A 83 12.22 -10.96 6.18
N GLY A 84 11.00 -10.44 6.16
CA GLY A 84 10.75 -9.00 6.06
C GLY A 84 11.26 -8.23 7.28
N THR A 85 11.07 -8.78 8.49
CA THR A 85 11.53 -8.16 9.74
C THR A 85 13.05 -8.19 9.83
N ALA A 86 13.68 -9.34 9.53
CA ALA A 86 15.13 -9.47 9.52
C ALA A 86 15.79 -8.49 8.53
N GLY A 87 15.25 -8.37 7.31
CA GLY A 87 15.70 -7.39 6.33
C GLY A 87 15.55 -5.95 6.83
N ALA A 88 14.40 -5.62 7.43
CA ALA A 88 14.17 -4.29 7.99
C ALA A 88 15.17 -3.97 9.11
N MET A 89 15.42 -4.90 10.03
CA MET A 89 16.41 -4.76 11.10
C MET A 89 17.82 -4.53 10.57
N ALA A 90 18.25 -5.29 9.56
CA ALA A 90 19.54 -5.06 8.91
C ALA A 90 19.64 -3.65 8.31
N GLY A 91 18.52 -3.10 7.84
CA GLY A 91 18.44 -1.76 7.26
C GLY A 91 18.38 -0.60 8.26
N TRP A 92 18.04 -0.83 9.53
CA TRP A 92 17.84 0.24 10.51
C TRP A 92 19.08 1.09 10.80
N GLY A 93 20.28 0.54 10.59
CA GLY A 93 21.53 1.32 10.67
C GLY A 93 21.54 2.53 9.71
N MET A 94 20.94 2.40 8.53
CA MET A 94 20.82 3.52 7.58
C MET A 94 19.88 4.62 8.08
N SER A 95 18.82 4.25 8.80
CA SER A 95 17.91 5.22 9.42
C SER A 95 18.58 5.96 10.58
N GLY A 96 19.40 5.26 11.37
CA GLY A 96 20.26 5.90 12.37
C GLY A 96 21.22 6.91 11.74
N ALA A 97 21.87 6.56 10.63
CA ALA A 97 22.73 7.47 9.88
C ALA A 97 21.96 8.69 9.33
N ALA A 98 20.77 8.48 8.76
CA ALA A 98 19.95 9.58 8.27
C ALA A 98 19.52 10.55 9.39
N ILE A 99 19.17 10.03 10.57
CA ILE A 99 18.88 10.86 11.74
C ILE A 99 20.12 11.64 12.16
N TYR A 100 21.26 10.97 12.29
CA TYR A 100 22.53 11.61 12.66
C TYR A 100 22.87 12.74 11.69
N ASP A 101 22.81 12.49 10.39
CA ASP A 101 23.09 13.51 9.38
C ASP A 101 22.07 14.66 9.45
N ALA A 102 20.80 14.37 9.77
CA ALA A 102 19.78 15.41 9.90
C ALA A 102 20.01 16.33 11.10
N LEU A 103 20.72 15.87 12.13
CA LEU A 103 21.05 16.64 13.33
C LEU A 103 22.40 17.34 13.20
N GLU A 104 23.42 16.64 12.69
CA GLU A 104 24.82 17.05 12.82
C GLU A 104 25.45 17.58 11.51
N SER A 105 24.95 17.18 10.34
CA SER A 105 25.57 17.62 9.07
C SER A 105 25.43 19.13 8.89
N SER A 106 26.52 19.81 8.53
CA SER A 106 26.48 21.24 8.18
C SER A 106 25.54 21.47 6.97
N PRO A 107 24.67 22.51 6.99
CA PRO A 107 23.71 22.77 5.92
C PRO A 107 24.34 22.93 4.52
N GLU A 108 25.60 23.38 4.46
CA GLU A 108 26.33 23.59 3.20
C GLU A 108 26.74 22.30 2.48
N LEU A 109 26.85 21.19 3.22
CA LEU A 109 27.19 19.87 2.68
C LEU A 109 25.96 19.11 2.19
N ILE A 110 24.76 19.57 2.54
CA ILE A 110 23.51 18.91 2.20
C ILE A 110 23.16 19.17 0.73
N SER A 111 23.17 18.10 -0.07
CA SER A 111 22.78 18.15 -1.47
C SER A 111 21.25 18.14 -1.62
N LEU A 112 20.69 19.25 -2.12
CA LEU A 112 19.25 19.37 -2.41
C LEU A 112 18.75 18.27 -3.36
N ASN A 113 19.56 17.90 -4.37
CA ASN A 113 19.22 16.84 -5.31
C ASN A 113 19.11 15.47 -4.63
N MET A 114 20.13 15.10 -3.83
CA MET A 114 20.14 13.79 -3.15
C MET A 114 19.02 13.70 -2.11
N THR A 115 18.84 14.74 -1.31
CA THR A 115 17.75 14.82 -0.31
C THR A 115 16.38 14.70 -0.97
N GLY A 116 16.16 15.39 -2.10
CA GLY A 116 14.92 15.26 -2.88
C GLY A 116 14.67 13.85 -3.40
N VAL A 117 15.69 13.20 -3.96
CA VAL A 117 15.61 11.80 -4.44
C VAL A 117 15.29 10.85 -3.28
N LEU A 118 15.97 10.99 -2.14
CA LEU A 118 15.76 10.14 -0.97
C LEU A 118 14.39 10.32 -0.34
N LEU A 119 13.81 11.52 -0.39
CA LEU A 119 12.42 11.76 0.02
C LEU A 119 11.44 10.97 -0.84
N VAL A 120 11.50 11.10 -2.16
CA VAL A 120 10.60 10.38 -3.08
C VAL A 120 10.77 8.87 -2.94
N TYR A 121 12.01 8.39 -2.94
CA TYR A 121 12.33 6.97 -2.75
C TYR A 121 11.73 6.44 -1.44
N SER A 122 11.96 7.15 -0.33
CA SER A 122 11.50 6.69 0.99
C SER A 122 9.98 6.73 1.11
N SER A 123 9.30 7.72 0.54
CA SER A 123 7.83 7.77 0.51
C SER A 123 7.22 6.62 -0.29
N LEU A 124 7.79 6.29 -1.45
CA LEU A 124 7.34 5.15 -2.28
C LEU A 124 7.48 3.82 -1.52
N PHE A 125 8.63 3.60 -0.88
CA PHE A 125 8.88 2.38 -0.12
C PHE A 125 8.06 2.30 1.18
N ALA A 126 7.82 3.42 1.86
CA ALA A 126 6.91 3.46 3.01
C ALA A 126 5.49 3.03 2.60
N ARG A 127 4.99 3.56 1.47
CA ARG A 127 3.70 3.15 0.91
C ARG A 127 3.70 1.67 0.52
N TRP A 128 4.73 1.20 -0.17
CA TRP A 128 4.90 -0.20 -0.56
C TRP A 128 4.82 -1.13 0.65
N ALA A 129 5.60 -0.87 1.69
CA ALA A 129 5.67 -1.68 2.91
C ALA A 129 4.34 -1.72 3.68
N PHE A 130 3.52 -0.67 3.53
CA PHE A 130 2.18 -0.61 4.09
C PHE A 130 1.13 -1.37 3.28
N VAL A 131 1.20 -1.40 1.95
CA VAL A 131 0.18 -2.09 1.13
C VAL A 131 0.44 -3.58 0.97
N VAL A 132 1.71 -3.97 1.03
CA VAL A 132 2.14 -5.33 0.76
C VAL A 132 1.61 -6.32 1.80
N LYS A 133 1.42 -7.60 1.42
CA LYS A 133 0.87 -8.63 2.30
C LYS A 133 1.86 -9.78 2.57
N PRO A 134 2.07 -10.19 3.83
CA PRO A 134 1.72 -9.45 5.06
C PRO A 134 2.46 -8.09 5.12
N GLN A 135 1.85 -7.13 5.81
CA GLN A 135 2.42 -5.78 5.95
C GLN A 135 3.73 -5.83 6.71
N ASN A 136 4.67 -4.97 6.32
CA ASN A 136 5.96 -4.83 7.01
C ASN A 136 6.06 -3.44 7.63
N LEU A 137 5.47 -3.29 8.82
CA LEU A 137 5.43 -1.99 9.51
C LEU A 137 6.80 -1.53 10.00
N LEU A 138 7.72 -2.46 10.26
CA LEU A 138 9.10 -2.11 10.64
C LEU A 138 9.84 -1.46 9.47
N LEU A 139 9.68 -2.02 8.26
CA LEU A 139 10.17 -1.42 7.03
C LEU A 139 9.47 -0.09 6.72
N ALA A 140 8.15 -0.01 6.92
CA ALA A 140 7.44 1.26 6.77
C ALA A 140 8.00 2.32 7.73
N GLY A 141 8.23 1.94 8.99
CA GLY A 141 8.80 2.81 10.02
C GLY A 141 10.17 3.36 9.65
N CYS A 142 11.09 2.51 9.18
CA CYS A 142 12.43 2.98 8.81
C CYS A 142 12.37 4.00 7.66
N HIS A 143 11.49 3.80 6.68
CA HIS A 143 11.31 4.74 5.58
C HIS A 143 10.59 6.03 6.01
N ILE A 144 9.62 5.96 6.92
CA ILE A 144 8.96 7.15 7.48
C ILE A 144 9.97 7.99 8.28
N THR A 145 10.80 7.35 9.09
CA THR A 145 11.90 8.02 9.80
C THR A 145 12.87 8.68 8.81
N ASN A 146 13.26 8.00 7.74
CA ASN A 146 14.10 8.59 6.70
C ASN A 146 13.43 9.80 6.03
N VAL A 147 12.13 9.74 5.75
CA VAL A 147 11.37 10.89 5.21
C VAL A 147 11.46 12.07 6.18
N GLY A 148 11.21 11.86 7.47
CA GLY A 148 11.31 12.93 8.47
C GLY A 148 12.71 13.55 8.57
N ALA A 149 13.75 12.71 8.61
CA ALA A 149 15.14 13.15 8.64
C ALA A 149 15.49 13.98 7.38
N GLN A 150 15.14 13.49 6.20
CA GLN A 150 15.40 14.16 4.94
C GLN A 150 14.57 15.44 4.76
N MET A 151 13.35 15.52 5.30
CA MET A 151 12.57 16.76 5.33
C MET A 151 13.26 17.83 6.16
N ASN A 152 13.83 17.46 7.33
CA ASN A 152 14.61 18.41 8.12
C ASN A 152 15.89 18.85 7.41
N GLN A 153 16.61 17.91 6.76
CA GLN A 153 17.78 18.25 5.94
C GLN A 153 17.42 19.20 4.80
N LEU A 154 16.31 18.95 4.10
CA LEU A 154 15.85 19.79 3.00
C LEU A 154 15.56 21.21 3.49
N ARG A 155 14.83 21.34 4.61
CA ARG A 155 14.54 22.64 5.23
C ARG A 155 15.83 23.41 5.52
N ARG A 156 16.78 22.78 6.22
CA ARG A 156 18.07 23.39 6.60
C ARG A 156 18.89 23.81 5.38
N ALA A 157 18.94 22.96 4.36
CA ALA A 157 19.66 23.24 3.12
C ALA A 157 19.03 24.39 2.33
N VAL A 158 17.70 24.44 2.25
CA VAL A 158 16.97 25.53 1.58
C VAL A 158 17.18 26.86 2.30
N GLU A 159 17.04 26.88 3.63
CA GLU A 159 17.29 28.07 4.45
C GLU A 159 18.71 28.62 4.21
N TYR A 160 19.73 27.75 4.33
CA TYR A 160 21.12 28.13 4.09
C TYR A 160 21.36 28.67 2.67
N LYS A 161 20.82 28.01 1.64
CA LYS A 161 21.04 28.46 0.26
C LYS A 161 20.37 29.79 -0.03
N LYS A 162 19.18 30.04 0.52
CA LYS A 162 18.52 31.36 0.42
C LYS A 162 19.30 32.45 1.12
N GLU A 163 19.80 32.19 2.32
CA GLU A 163 20.64 33.14 3.07
C GLU A 163 21.94 33.49 2.32
N ASN A 164 22.45 32.56 1.51
CA ASN A 164 23.63 32.77 0.69
C ASN A 164 23.32 33.25 -0.75
N GLY A 165 22.11 33.74 -1.02
CA GLY A 165 21.71 34.31 -2.31
C GLY A 165 21.66 33.31 -3.46
N LYS A 166 21.49 32.01 -3.17
CA LYS A 166 21.38 30.93 -4.16
C LYS A 166 19.92 30.57 -4.44
N ASP A 167 19.06 31.57 -4.56
CA ASP A 167 17.62 31.39 -4.78
C ASP A 167 17.32 30.63 -6.06
N ASP A 168 18.10 30.84 -7.13
CA ASP A 168 17.93 30.13 -8.41
C ASP A 168 18.10 28.60 -8.27
N GLU A 169 19.06 28.14 -7.45
CA GLU A 169 19.28 26.72 -7.19
C GLU A 169 18.10 26.12 -6.40
N VAL A 170 17.56 26.89 -5.45
CA VAL A 170 16.39 26.48 -4.66
C VAL A 170 15.15 26.42 -5.56
N ASP A 171 14.92 27.41 -6.39
CA ASP A 171 13.76 27.46 -7.28
C ASP A 171 13.80 26.37 -8.35
N ASP A 172 14.96 26.08 -8.93
CA ASP A 172 15.13 24.97 -9.87
C ASP A 172 14.82 23.63 -9.20
N ILE A 173 15.35 23.36 -8.00
CA ILE A 173 15.06 22.10 -7.33
C ILE A 173 13.61 22.01 -6.88
N MET A 174 12.99 23.11 -6.43
CA MET A 174 11.60 23.11 -6.00
C MET A 174 10.66 22.88 -7.18
N LYS A 175 10.98 23.43 -8.37
CA LYS A 175 10.27 23.12 -9.62
C LYS A 175 10.43 21.64 -10.00
N LYS A 176 11.65 21.11 -9.97
CA LYS A 176 11.93 19.68 -10.27
C LYS A 176 11.27 18.74 -9.27
N ALA A 177 11.30 19.07 -7.99
CA ALA A 177 10.67 18.32 -6.92
C ALA A 177 9.14 18.36 -7.07
N GLY A 178 8.57 19.53 -7.34
CA GLY A 178 7.14 19.68 -7.63
C GLY A 178 6.70 18.85 -8.83
N ALA A 179 7.45 18.90 -9.93
CA ALA A 179 7.18 18.09 -11.12
C ALA A 179 7.32 16.59 -10.86
N THR A 180 8.37 16.16 -10.15
CA THR A 180 8.61 14.75 -9.80
C THR A 180 7.57 14.21 -8.82
N ALA A 181 7.18 15.01 -7.82
CA ALA A 181 6.13 14.67 -6.88
C ALA A 181 4.77 14.58 -7.58
N ALA A 182 4.45 15.51 -8.49
CA ALA A 182 3.23 15.45 -9.29
C ALA A 182 3.20 14.22 -10.20
N ALA A 183 4.29 13.94 -10.91
CA ALA A 183 4.40 12.75 -11.76
C ALA A 183 4.31 11.44 -10.96
N GLY A 184 5.00 11.38 -9.82
CA GLY A 184 4.94 10.24 -8.90
C GLY A 184 3.55 10.04 -8.30
N ALA A 185 2.91 11.12 -7.83
CA ALA A 185 1.53 11.08 -7.33
C ALA A 185 0.54 10.66 -8.43
N ALA A 186 0.69 11.16 -9.66
CA ALA A 186 -0.14 10.76 -10.80
C ALA A 186 0.06 9.27 -11.14
N CYS A 187 1.28 8.75 -11.09
CA CYS A 187 1.54 7.33 -11.34
C CYS A 187 1.00 6.43 -10.21
N VAL A 188 1.05 6.87 -8.96
CA VAL A 188 0.62 6.08 -7.80
C VAL A 188 -0.90 6.16 -7.57
N LEU A 189 -1.50 7.35 -7.72
CA LEU A 189 -2.94 7.58 -7.49
C LEU A 189 -3.76 7.41 -8.77
N GLY A 190 -3.23 7.83 -9.91
CA GLY A 190 -3.83 7.60 -11.23
C GLY A 190 -3.55 6.21 -11.78
N GLY A 191 -2.52 5.51 -11.28
CA GLY A 191 -2.17 4.14 -11.68
C GLY A 191 -3.36 3.18 -11.65
N PRO A 192 -4.07 3.03 -10.52
CA PRO A 192 -5.26 2.17 -10.44
C PRO A 192 -6.39 2.55 -11.42
N MET A 193 -6.56 3.85 -11.69
CA MET A 193 -7.56 4.34 -12.65
C MET A 193 -7.17 3.99 -14.09
N VAL A 194 -5.92 4.24 -14.47
CA VAL A 194 -5.36 3.89 -15.79
C VAL A 194 -5.33 2.38 -15.99
N GLN A 195 -4.92 1.63 -14.96
CA GLN A 195 -4.97 0.18 -14.91
C GLN A 195 -6.38 -0.33 -15.19
N SER A 196 -7.37 0.20 -14.47
CA SER A 196 -8.79 -0.18 -14.66
C SER A 196 -9.28 0.14 -16.07
N ALA A 197 -8.94 1.32 -16.60
CA ALA A 197 -9.30 1.71 -17.96
C ALA A 197 -8.68 0.78 -19.03
N LEU A 198 -7.38 0.45 -18.89
CA LEU A 198 -6.67 -0.43 -19.81
C LEU A 198 -7.18 -1.87 -19.74
N VAL A 199 -7.49 -2.37 -18.53
CA VAL A 199 -8.08 -3.70 -18.36
C VAL A 199 -9.47 -3.76 -19.00
N ASN A 200 -10.31 -2.73 -18.77
CA ASN A 200 -11.66 -2.66 -19.35
C ASN A 200 -11.65 -2.49 -20.88
N ALA A 201 -10.61 -1.87 -21.44
CA ALA A 201 -10.46 -1.70 -22.89
C ALA A 201 -10.13 -3.01 -23.64
N ASN A 202 -9.80 -4.11 -22.92
CA ASN A 202 -9.54 -5.44 -23.48
C ASN A 202 -8.60 -5.46 -24.70
N LEU A 203 -7.51 -4.68 -24.62
CA LEU A 203 -6.48 -4.49 -25.64
C LEU A 203 -5.49 -5.66 -25.72
N GLY A 204 -5.91 -6.88 -25.37
CA GLY A 204 -5.07 -8.08 -25.34
C GLY A 204 -3.87 -7.93 -24.42
N PHE A 205 -2.66 -8.04 -24.99
CA PHE A 205 -1.39 -8.02 -24.25
C PHE A 205 -1.22 -6.79 -23.34
N VAL A 206 -1.68 -5.61 -23.78
CA VAL A 206 -1.61 -4.38 -22.99
C VAL A 206 -2.47 -4.48 -21.72
N SER A 207 -3.68 -5.02 -21.84
CA SER A 207 -4.57 -5.25 -20.70
C SER A 207 -4.00 -6.32 -19.76
N SER A 208 -3.33 -7.35 -20.28
CA SER A 208 -2.65 -8.36 -19.46
C SER A 208 -1.49 -7.78 -18.66
N ILE A 209 -0.65 -6.93 -19.26
CA ILE A 209 0.41 -6.22 -18.54
C ILE A 209 -0.18 -5.28 -17.49
N ALA A 210 -1.24 -4.54 -17.85
CA ALA A 210 -1.90 -3.62 -16.94
C ALA A 210 -2.51 -4.35 -15.74
N ALA A 211 -3.08 -5.54 -15.94
CA ALA A 211 -3.72 -6.34 -14.89
C ALA A 211 -2.74 -6.93 -13.85
N ALA A 212 -1.43 -6.97 -14.14
CA ALA A 212 -0.47 -7.57 -13.22
C ALA A 212 -0.43 -6.85 -11.86
N GLU A 213 -0.53 -7.61 -10.75
CA GLU A 213 -0.57 -7.05 -9.39
C GLU A 213 0.72 -6.30 -9.01
N ALA A 214 1.86 -6.77 -9.53
CA ALA A 214 3.16 -6.08 -9.46
C ALA A 214 3.52 -5.35 -10.77
N GLY A 215 2.50 -4.94 -11.54
CA GLY A 215 2.64 -4.30 -12.85
C GLY A 215 2.96 -2.80 -12.82
N PRO A 216 3.19 -2.19 -13.98
CA PRO A 216 3.73 -0.83 -14.12
C PRO A 216 2.82 0.29 -13.59
N PHE A 217 1.58 -0.02 -13.22
CA PHE A 217 0.62 0.94 -12.65
C PHE A 217 0.47 0.80 -11.13
N THR A 218 1.32 0.00 -10.48
CA THR A 218 1.23 -0.25 -9.04
C THR A 218 2.50 0.19 -8.32
N VAL A 219 2.38 0.50 -7.02
CA VAL A 219 3.54 0.82 -6.18
C VAL A 219 4.52 -0.36 -6.09
N HIS A 220 4.03 -1.59 -6.31
CA HIS A 220 4.87 -2.79 -6.35
C HIS A 220 5.85 -2.81 -7.52
N PHE A 221 5.61 -2.05 -8.58
CA PHE A 221 6.60 -1.83 -9.62
C PHE A 221 7.53 -0.66 -9.29
N TRP A 222 6.95 0.52 -9.00
CA TRP A 222 7.72 1.77 -8.90
C TRP A 222 8.68 1.83 -7.71
N ALA A 223 8.32 1.24 -6.55
CA ALA A 223 9.25 1.19 -5.43
C ALA A 223 10.51 0.38 -5.79
N PRO A 224 10.45 -0.89 -6.23
CA PRO A 224 11.63 -1.61 -6.71
C PRO A 224 12.38 -0.93 -7.86
N MET A 225 11.67 -0.33 -8.83
CA MET A 225 12.31 0.36 -9.94
C MET A 225 13.11 1.60 -9.50
N SER A 226 12.60 2.37 -8.54
CA SER A 226 13.36 3.48 -7.96
C SER A 226 14.67 3.02 -7.31
N LYS A 227 14.68 1.80 -6.74
CA LYS A 227 15.89 1.19 -6.20
C LYS A 227 16.88 0.83 -7.31
N TRP A 228 16.42 0.34 -8.46
CA TRP A 228 17.30 0.08 -9.62
C TRP A 228 18.00 1.34 -10.12
N MET A 229 17.32 2.49 -10.14
CA MET A 229 17.95 3.76 -10.52
C MET A 229 19.10 4.14 -9.57
N ILE A 230 18.98 3.82 -8.28
CA ILE A 230 20.02 4.06 -7.28
C ILE A 230 21.12 2.98 -7.35
N SER A 231 20.74 1.71 -7.43
CA SER A 231 21.67 0.58 -7.45
C SER A 231 22.54 0.52 -8.71
N GLY A 232 22.05 1.03 -9.85
CA GLY A 232 22.85 1.15 -11.06
C GLY A 232 24.14 1.93 -10.83
N ALA A 233 24.08 3.02 -10.04
CA ALA A 233 25.27 3.78 -9.67
C ALA A 233 26.26 2.96 -8.82
N SER A 234 25.77 2.10 -7.92
CA SER A 234 26.65 1.25 -7.09
C SER A 234 27.44 0.23 -7.92
N PHE A 235 26.88 -0.29 -9.02
CA PHE A 235 27.61 -1.19 -9.92
C PHE A 235 28.66 -0.48 -10.77
N MET A 236 28.51 0.82 -11.01
CA MET A 236 29.52 1.61 -11.72
C MET A 236 30.73 1.96 -10.84
N GLU A 237 30.65 1.72 -9.53
CA GLU A 237 31.70 2.03 -8.56
C GLU A 237 32.39 0.78 -7.98
N LEU A 238 32.35 -0.37 -8.66
CA LEU A 238 32.94 -1.62 -8.15
C LEU A 238 34.44 -1.53 -7.85
N ASP A 239 35.15 -0.57 -8.46
CA ASP A 239 36.57 -0.27 -8.25
C ASP A 239 36.83 0.77 -7.16
N ARG A 240 35.83 1.10 -6.34
CA ARG A 240 36.00 2.02 -5.20
C ARG A 240 37.19 1.57 -4.33
N PRO A 241 38.13 2.48 -3.99
CA PRO A 241 39.27 2.18 -3.14
C PRO A 241 38.84 1.64 -1.78
N THR A 242 39.56 0.64 -1.27
CA THR A 242 39.23 -0.09 -0.04
C THR A 242 39.21 0.78 1.20
N GLU A 243 39.95 1.89 1.22
CA GLU A 243 40.07 2.81 2.34
C GLU A 243 38.78 3.63 2.51
N LYS A 244 37.98 3.76 1.44
CA LYS A 244 36.69 4.47 1.42
C LYS A 244 35.49 3.53 1.63
N ILE A 245 35.74 2.25 1.89
CA ILE A 245 34.70 1.24 2.11
C ILE A 245 34.52 1.06 3.62
N SER A 246 33.34 1.39 4.14
CA SER A 246 32.98 1.16 5.54
C SER A 246 32.54 -0.28 5.76
N LEU A 247 33.25 -1.01 6.64
CA LEU A 247 32.90 -2.39 6.99
C LEU A 247 31.48 -2.52 7.53
N ALA A 248 31.07 -1.64 8.45
CA ALA A 248 29.75 -1.67 9.05
C ALA A 248 28.65 -1.43 8.01
N GLN A 249 28.84 -0.43 7.15
CA GLN A 249 27.87 -0.09 6.11
C GLN A 249 27.71 -1.22 5.09
N TYR A 250 28.83 -1.74 4.56
CA TYR A 250 28.77 -2.79 3.55
C TYR A 250 28.30 -4.13 4.10
N THR A 251 28.55 -4.42 5.39
CA THR A 251 27.95 -5.56 6.09
C THR A 251 26.43 -5.41 6.17
N ALA A 252 25.94 -4.25 6.61
CA ALA A 252 24.50 -3.97 6.67
C ALA A 252 23.84 -4.11 5.30
N LEU A 253 24.42 -3.51 4.24
CA LEU A 253 23.92 -3.61 2.87
C LEU A 253 23.89 -5.05 2.35
N THR A 254 24.91 -5.84 2.65
CA THR A 254 24.98 -7.27 2.28
C THR A 254 23.85 -8.03 2.95
N MET A 255 23.66 -7.86 4.27
CA MET A 255 22.59 -8.54 5.01
C MET A 255 21.19 -8.11 4.53
N THR A 256 20.98 -6.82 4.30
CA THR A 256 19.74 -6.28 3.72
C THR A 256 19.44 -6.93 2.37
N GLY A 257 20.41 -6.98 1.46
CA GLY A 257 20.25 -7.61 0.14
C GLY A 257 19.89 -9.09 0.25
N PHE A 258 20.56 -9.83 1.13
CA PHE A 258 20.27 -11.25 1.37
C PHE A 258 18.83 -11.47 1.87
N PHE A 259 18.43 -10.80 2.95
CA PHE A 259 17.10 -11.00 3.54
C PHE A 259 15.98 -10.57 2.59
N PHE A 260 16.13 -9.41 1.93
CA PHE A 260 15.08 -8.90 1.05
C PHE A 260 14.98 -9.65 -0.28
N SER A 261 16.03 -10.31 -0.75
CA SER A 261 15.97 -11.20 -1.92
C SER A 261 14.96 -12.32 -1.69
N ARG A 262 15.02 -12.98 -0.53
CA ARG A 262 14.06 -14.04 -0.18
C ARG A 262 12.68 -13.49 0.16
N TYR A 263 12.61 -12.41 0.93
CA TYR A 263 11.33 -11.77 1.26
C TYR A 263 10.52 -11.42 0.01
N ALA A 264 11.16 -10.90 -1.04
CA ALA A 264 10.51 -10.53 -2.30
C ALA A 264 9.81 -11.70 -3.03
N LEU A 265 10.20 -12.95 -2.74
CA LEU A 265 9.60 -14.16 -3.29
C LEU A 265 8.47 -14.74 -2.41
N LEU A 266 8.37 -14.29 -1.16
CA LEU A 266 7.39 -14.76 -0.19
C LEU A 266 6.24 -13.76 0.03
N VAL A 267 6.44 -12.55 -0.45
CA VAL A 267 5.50 -11.45 -0.28
C VAL A 267 4.41 -11.51 -1.35
N ALA A 268 3.20 -11.07 -1.00
CA ALA A 268 2.06 -10.99 -1.91
C ALA A 268 1.76 -9.52 -2.28
N PRO A 269 1.75 -9.16 -3.59
CA PRO A 269 2.14 -10.01 -4.73
C PRO A 269 3.63 -10.34 -4.77
N ILE A 270 3.99 -11.50 -5.34
CA ILE A 270 5.40 -11.88 -5.56
C ILE A 270 6.06 -10.85 -6.46
N ASN A 271 7.26 -10.41 -6.07
CA ASN A 271 7.90 -9.26 -6.70
C ASN A 271 9.31 -9.61 -7.20
N TYR A 272 9.38 -10.05 -8.46
CA TYR A 272 10.66 -10.41 -9.09
C TYR A 272 11.60 -9.23 -9.27
N THR A 273 11.07 -8.03 -9.54
CA THR A 273 11.89 -6.81 -9.65
C THR A 273 12.56 -6.50 -8.31
N LEU A 274 11.81 -6.58 -7.20
CA LEU A 274 12.36 -6.42 -5.85
C LEU A 274 13.38 -7.51 -5.52
N CYS A 275 13.14 -8.75 -5.93
CA CYS A 275 14.12 -9.83 -5.76
C CYS A 275 15.42 -9.51 -6.51
N SER A 276 15.32 -9.16 -7.81
CA SER A 276 16.47 -8.88 -8.67
C SER A 276 17.35 -7.74 -8.13
N VAL A 277 16.74 -6.63 -7.69
CA VAL A 277 17.51 -5.49 -7.17
C VAL A 277 18.19 -5.79 -5.84
N ASN A 278 17.61 -6.68 -5.02
CA ASN A 278 18.23 -7.09 -3.75
C ASN A 278 19.33 -8.13 -3.95
N ILE A 279 19.22 -9.00 -4.96
CA ILE A 279 20.32 -9.86 -5.40
C ILE A 279 21.47 -8.99 -5.91
N ALA A 280 21.15 -7.97 -6.70
CA ALA A 280 22.14 -7.04 -7.22
C ALA A 280 22.85 -6.29 -6.08
N LEU A 281 22.07 -5.75 -5.13
CA LEU A 281 22.61 -5.11 -3.91
C LEU A 281 23.51 -6.07 -3.11
N PHE A 282 23.07 -7.31 -2.88
CA PHE A 282 23.85 -8.32 -2.18
C PHE A 282 25.18 -8.56 -2.90
N GLY A 283 25.16 -8.79 -4.22
CA GLY A 283 26.36 -9.06 -5.00
C GLY A 283 27.36 -7.91 -4.98
N SER A 284 26.90 -6.67 -5.23
CA SER A 284 27.79 -5.50 -5.23
C SER A 284 28.35 -5.21 -3.84
N SER A 285 27.53 -5.32 -2.78
CA SER A 285 28.00 -5.05 -1.41
C SER A 285 28.91 -6.15 -0.85
N ALA A 286 28.62 -7.42 -1.14
CA ALA A 286 29.48 -8.54 -0.77
C ALA A 286 30.85 -8.45 -1.47
N TRP A 287 30.90 -8.00 -2.72
CA TRP A 287 32.15 -7.71 -3.44
C TRP A 287 33.01 -6.69 -2.70
N HIS A 288 32.43 -5.53 -2.37
CA HIS A 288 33.12 -4.48 -1.62
C HIS A 288 33.57 -4.95 -0.23
N LEU A 289 32.71 -5.69 0.47
CA LEU A 289 33.00 -6.24 1.79
C LEU A 289 34.18 -7.24 1.73
N GLY A 290 34.17 -8.15 0.76
CA GLY A 290 35.24 -9.14 0.57
C GLY A 290 36.58 -8.49 0.26
N ARG A 291 36.62 -7.50 -0.64
CA ARG A 291 37.84 -6.74 -0.93
C ARG A 291 38.37 -5.99 0.29
N LYS A 292 37.48 -5.41 1.10
CA LYS A 292 37.84 -4.69 2.32
C LYS A 292 38.41 -5.63 3.38
N ILE A 293 37.76 -6.76 3.63
CA ILE A 293 38.25 -7.78 4.57
C ILE A 293 39.63 -8.28 4.14
N LYS A 294 39.82 -8.53 2.84
CA LYS A 294 41.13 -8.92 2.31
C LYS A 294 42.18 -7.85 2.59
N ALA A 295 41.90 -6.59 2.27
CA ALA A 295 42.83 -5.48 2.46
C ALA A 295 43.19 -5.23 3.93
N ASP A 296 42.22 -5.33 4.84
CA ASP A 296 42.42 -4.96 6.25
C ASP A 296 42.99 -6.09 7.11
N PHE A 297 42.72 -7.35 6.77
CA PHE A 297 43.02 -8.49 7.66
C PHE A 297 43.84 -9.61 7.02
N LEU A 298 43.95 -9.66 5.69
CA LEU A 298 44.58 -10.76 4.95
C LEU A 298 45.71 -10.31 4.01
N SER A 299 46.05 -9.01 4.01
CA SER A 299 47.07 -8.40 3.16
C SER A 299 48.31 -8.01 3.95
#